data_AF-A0A6A6T0F3-F1
#
_entry.id   AF-A0A6A6T0F3-F1
#
_cell.length_a   1.000
_cell.length_b   1.000
_cell.length_c   1.000
_cell.angle_alpha   90.00
_cell.angle_beta   90.00
_cell.angle_gamma   90.00
#
_symmetry.space_group_name_H-M   'P 1'
#
loop_
_entity.id
_entity.type
_entity.pdbx_description
1 polymer ?
#
loop_
_entity_poly.entity_id
_entity_poly.type
_entity_poly.pdbx_seq_one_letter_code
_entity_poly.pdbx_strand_id
1 'polypeptide(L)'
;MDIAATLTTDETESLGNTTDSLETTTRRLLESGAGSFAHTQSPFETCLRLKNTLDVAERKASTTPSWQNLAVLLRCEYMLYVLNEGTALRHNPFLSHWVETIQRLERSTTPPKSPPTYVPSQTTSVLNLSVIYAVRVGVLKSMLESYSAAGFAQLSPEGIYKEYCEGRWGTSFEARKYIEMLEEEGIYETKPSDARAPAPEPTVEKGKGALTEQAKLNSRQQWKQDILGRLENDRDSAVSELTHLPIELSHLDFLTTLLQDQILQQFSIEPDPVIRDYLQHALRLAEEMGQPPGSVENVSSEGTNGVLMEATDGTDYGRTAQVRAVKLLLLFIRNLIRKALLPPEAIYFEIQEICVRYVWIKEVREFRVFIEEGGAVEQTST
;
A
#
# COMPACT_ATOMS: atom_id res chain seq x y z
N MET A 1 14.80 1.76 6.81
CA MET A 1 14.39 0.60 6.01
C MET A 1 14.84 0.85 4.58
N ASP A 2 15.66 -0.02 4.02
CA ASP A 2 16.13 0.11 2.64
C ASP A 2 15.05 -0.46 1.70
N ILE A 3 14.38 0.43 0.96
CA ILE A 3 13.25 0.09 0.09
C ILE A 3 13.70 -0.74 -1.13
N ALA A 4 14.99 -0.67 -1.47
CA ALA A 4 15.61 -1.43 -2.54
C ALA A 4 16.23 -2.75 -2.04
N ALA A 5 16.12 -3.06 -0.74
CA ALA A 5 16.70 -4.26 -0.18
C ALA A 5 16.16 -5.51 -0.88
N THR A 6 17.08 -6.39 -1.27
CA THR A 6 16.77 -7.73 -1.77
C THR A 6 17.07 -8.76 -0.68
N LEU A 7 16.78 -10.03 -0.96
CA LEU A 7 17.37 -11.14 -0.23
C LEU A 7 18.90 -11.10 -0.39
N THR A 8 19.61 -11.63 0.61
CA THR A 8 21.06 -11.79 0.55
C THR A 8 21.43 -12.81 -0.53
N THR A 9 22.70 -12.85 -0.91
CA THR A 9 23.20 -13.83 -1.87
C THR A 9 22.94 -15.26 -1.39
N ASP A 10 23.26 -15.57 -0.13
CA ASP A 10 23.08 -16.90 0.46
C ASP A 10 21.60 -17.32 0.50
N GLU A 11 20.70 -16.39 0.84
CA GLU A 11 19.25 -16.61 0.79
C GLU A 11 18.79 -16.92 -0.64
N THR A 12 19.27 -16.14 -1.62
CA THR A 12 18.93 -16.32 -3.03
C THR A 12 19.49 -17.64 -3.58
N GLU A 13 20.69 -18.05 -3.17
CA GLU A 13 21.27 -19.35 -3.51
C GLU A 13 20.46 -20.50 -2.92
N SER A 14 20.00 -20.38 -1.67
CA SER A 14 19.10 -21.35 -1.03
C SER A 14 17.79 -21.50 -1.81
N LEU A 15 17.20 -20.38 -2.24
CA LEU A 15 16.02 -20.36 -3.11
C LEU A 15 16.29 -20.92 -4.52
N GLY A 16 17.54 -21.09 -4.92
CA GLY A 16 17.94 -21.62 -6.23
C GLY A 16 17.91 -23.14 -6.35
N ASN A 17 17.78 -23.91 -5.26
CA ASN A 17 17.78 -25.38 -5.31
C ASN A 17 16.60 -25.92 -6.13
N THR A 18 16.80 -26.76 -7.14
CA THR A 18 15.70 -27.18 -8.03
C THR A 18 14.95 -28.42 -7.54
N THR A 19 15.48 -29.10 -6.52
CA THR A 19 15.04 -30.42 -6.06
C THR A 19 14.14 -30.37 -4.83
N ASP A 20 14.35 -29.40 -3.95
CA ASP A 20 13.54 -29.22 -2.74
C ASP A 20 12.13 -28.70 -3.10
N SER A 21 11.10 -29.15 -2.37
CA SER A 21 9.74 -28.61 -2.53
C SER A 21 9.67 -27.13 -2.16
N LEU A 22 8.68 -26.41 -2.70
CA LEU A 22 8.48 -25.00 -2.35
C LEU A 22 8.27 -24.86 -0.83
N GLU A 23 7.42 -25.69 -0.25
CA GLU A 23 7.10 -25.66 1.19
C GLU A 23 8.32 -25.93 2.07
N THR A 24 9.12 -26.95 1.74
CA THR A 24 10.31 -27.29 2.54
C THR A 24 11.32 -26.15 2.54
N THR A 25 11.50 -25.50 1.39
CA THR A 25 12.44 -24.38 1.27
C THR A 25 11.94 -23.15 2.00
N THR A 26 10.66 -22.82 1.85
CA THR A 26 10.01 -21.72 2.56
C THR A 26 10.08 -21.92 4.06
N ARG A 27 9.75 -23.11 4.56
CA ARG A 27 9.87 -23.46 5.98
C ARG A 27 11.31 -23.27 6.46
N ARG A 28 12.29 -23.82 5.73
CA ARG A 28 13.71 -23.67 6.08
C ARG A 28 14.13 -22.21 6.14
N LEU A 29 13.72 -21.37 5.18
CA LEU A 29 14.10 -19.95 5.15
C LEU A 29 13.46 -19.17 6.31
N LEU A 30 12.19 -19.41 6.59
CA LEU A 30 11.48 -18.79 7.71
C LEU A 30 12.05 -19.23 9.07
N GLU A 31 12.42 -20.52 9.22
CA GLU A 31 13.01 -21.08 10.44
C GLU A 31 14.48 -20.69 10.64
N SER A 32 15.29 -20.72 9.57
CA SER A 32 16.70 -20.28 9.61
C SER A 32 16.80 -18.79 9.91
N GLY A 33 15.73 -18.05 9.62
CA GLY A 33 15.57 -16.66 10.01
C GLY A 33 15.52 -16.41 11.52
N ALA A 34 15.37 -17.42 12.37
CA ALA A 34 15.34 -17.28 13.83
C ALA A 34 16.60 -16.61 14.44
N GLY A 35 17.72 -16.51 13.70
CA GLY A 35 18.94 -15.81 14.14
C GLY A 35 19.20 -14.42 13.54
N SER A 36 18.59 -14.06 12.39
CA SER A 36 18.89 -12.81 11.66
C SER A 36 17.64 -12.10 11.10
N PHE A 37 16.58 -12.84 10.82
CA PHE A 37 15.30 -12.35 10.28
C PHE A 37 14.26 -12.09 11.39
N ALA A 38 14.29 -12.87 12.48
CA ALA A 38 13.21 -12.94 13.46
C ALA A 38 13.26 -11.92 14.60
N HIS A 39 14.30 -11.08 14.71
CA HIS A 39 14.40 -10.13 15.83
C HIS A 39 14.23 -8.65 15.47
N THR A 40 14.15 -8.29 14.18
CA THR A 40 13.96 -6.88 13.79
C THR A 40 13.15 -6.62 12.53
N GLN A 41 12.93 -7.60 11.64
CA GLN A 41 12.27 -7.32 10.36
C GLN A 41 10.76 -7.56 10.45
N SER A 42 9.98 -6.56 10.04
CA SER A 42 8.53 -6.69 9.96
C SER A 42 8.13 -7.66 8.83
N PRO A 43 6.95 -8.31 8.92
CA PRO A 43 6.41 -9.12 7.83
C PRO A 43 6.34 -8.35 6.50
N PHE A 44 6.06 -7.04 6.59
CA PHE A 44 6.08 -6.13 5.46
C PHE A 44 7.46 -6.02 4.81
N GLU A 45 8.51 -5.82 5.60
CA GLU A 45 9.90 -5.74 5.10
C GLU A 45 10.31 -7.02 4.36
N THR A 46 9.92 -8.17 4.91
CA THR A 46 10.16 -9.48 4.30
C THR A 46 9.48 -9.58 2.94
N CYS A 47 8.21 -9.19 2.84
CA CYS A 47 7.48 -9.20 1.58
C CYS A 47 8.11 -8.24 0.55
N LEU A 48 8.57 -7.05 1.00
CA LEU A 48 9.25 -6.09 0.13
C LEU A 48 10.56 -6.65 -0.43
N ARG A 49 11.40 -7.27 0.42
CA ARG A 49 12.65 -7.93 0.00
C ARG A 49 12.40 -9.07 -0.97
N LEU A 50 11.37 -9.90 -0.73
CA LEU A 50 10.96 -10.97 -1.64
C LEU A 50 10.54 -10.42 -2.99
N LYS A 51 9.69 -9.39 -3.02
CA LYS A 51 9.25 -8.74 -4.25
C LYS A 51 10.44 -8.15 -5.02
N ASN A 52 11.34 -7.42 -4.37
CA ASN A 52 12.51 -6.85 -5.02
C ASN A 52 13.42 -7.95 -5.61
N THR A 53 13.57 -9.06 -4.89
CA THR A 53 14.35 -10.22 -5.36
C THR A 53 13.69 -10.88 -6.56
N LEU A 54 12.35 -10.99 -6.55
CA LEU A 54 11.55 -11.50 -7.66
C LEU A 54 11.76 -10.65 -8.93
N ASP A 55 11.75 -9.33 -8.82
CA ASP A 55 12.00 -8.41 -9.95
C ASP A 55 13.43 -8.56 -10.51
N VAL A 56 14.43 -8.74 -9.64
CA VAL A 56 15.82 -8.99 -10.05
C VAL A 56 15.93 -10.35 -10.74
N ALA A 57 15.30 -11.39 -10.20
CA ALA A 57 15.29 -12.73 -10.78
C ALA A 57 14.60 -12.77 -12.15
N GLU A 58 13.51 -12.01 -12.34
CA GLU A 58 12.81 -11.90 -13.63
C GLU A 58 13.68 -11.24 -14.71
N ARG A 59 14.38 -10.15 -14.36
CA ARG A 59 15.35 -9.52 -15.26
C ARG A 59 16.49 -10.48 -15.62
N LYS A 60 17.05 -11.19 -14.63
CA LYS A 60 18.10 -12.20 -14.86
C LYS A 60 17.60 -13.36 -15.72
N ALA A 61 16.37 -13.84 -15.50
CA ALA A 61 15.77 -14.89 -16.31
C ALA A 61 15.61 -14.46 -17.77
N SER A 62 15.29 -13.18 -18.01
CA SER A 62 15.14 -12.61 -19.35
C SER A 62 16.44 -12.63 -20.15
N THR A 63 17.59 -12.44 -19.50
CA THR A 63 18.92 -12.46 -20.15
C THR A 63 19.58 -13.83 -20.12
N THR A 64 19.32 -14.61 -19.07
CA THR A 64 19.97 -15.89 -18.80
C THR A 64 18.94 -16.87 -18.22
N PRO A 65 18.07 -17.45 -19.07
CA PRO A 65 17.11 -18.46 -18.65
C PRO A 65 17.82 -19.65 -18.00
N SER A 66 17.43 -20.01 -16.79
CA SER A 66 18.04 -21.12 -16.04
C SER A 66 17.05 -21.74 -15.06
N TRP A 67 17.33 -22.99 -14.66
CA TRP A 67 16.58 -23.69 -13.62
C TRP A 67 16.62 -22.96 -12.28
N GLN A 68 17.78 -22.39 -11.95
CA GLN A 68 17.96 -21.61 -10.73
C GLN A 68 17.05 -20.38 -10.73
N ASN A 69 16.97 -19.65 -11.85
CA ASN A 69 16.10 -18.48 -11.96
C ASN A 69 14.62 -18.87 -11.87
N LEU A 70 14.21 -19.98 -12.48
CA LEU A 70 12.85 -20.50 -12.31
C LEU A 70 12.55 -20.85 -10.85
N ALA A 71 13.46 -21.55 -10.16
CA ALA A 71 13.30 -21.92 -8.76
C ALA A 71 13.12 -20.69 -7.84
N VAL A 72 13.96 -19.66 -8.02
CA VAL A 72 13.86 -18.41 -7.27
C VAL A 72 12.53 -17.72 -7.53
N LEU A 73 12.12 -17.60 -8.79
CA LEU A 73 10.83 -16.97 -9.15
C LEU A 73 9.65 -17.68 -8.48
N LEU A 74 9.55 -19.00 -8.63
CA LEU A 74 8.42 -19.77 -8.09
C LEU A 74 8.36 -19.72 -6.55
N ARG A 75 9.51 -19.77 -5.89
CA ARG A 75 9.57 -19.71 -4.42
C ARG A 75 9.25 -18.33 -3.88
N CYS A 76 9.75 -17.26 -4.50
CA CYS A 76 9.38 -15.91 -4.08
C CYS A 76 7.86 -15.70 -4.19
N GLU A 77 7.22 -16.12 -5.28
CA GLU A 77 5.76 -16.03 -5.42
C GLU A 77 5.02 -16.84 -4.34
N TYR A 78 5.43 -18.08 -4.12
CA TYR A 78 4.85 -18.93 -3.08
C TYR A 78 5.03 -18.33 -1.67
N MET A 79 6.20 -17.79 -1.36
CA MET A 79 6.46 -17.14 -0.08
C MET A 79 5.63 -15.87 0.11
N LEU A 80 5.50 -15.03 -0.92
CA LEU A 80 4.62 -13.86 -0.87
C LEU A 80 3.18 -14.26 -0.58
N TYR A 81 2.72 -15.37 -1.16
CA TYR A 81 1.41 -15.93 -0.88
C TYR A 81 1.28 -16.42 0.57
N VAL A 82 2.18 -17.28 1.03
CA VAL A 82 2.15 -17.85 2.40
C VAL A 82 2.18 -16.77 3.47
N LEU A 83 3.02 -15.73 3.30
CA LEU A 83 3.09 -14.61 4.24
C LEU A 83 1.80 -13.78 4.33
N ASN A 84 0.91 -13.91 3.34
CA ASN A 84 -0.35 -13.18 3.25
C ASN A 84 -1.57 -14.10 3.17
N GLU A 85 -1.44 -15.40 3.50
CA GLU A 85 -2.51 -16.39 3.37
C GLU A 85 -3.69 -16.09 4.31
N GLY A 86 -3.41 -15.48 5.47
CA GLY A 86 -4.44 -15.03 6.42
C GLY A 86 -5.22 -13.79 5.96
N THR A 87 -4.77 -13.12 4.90
CA THR A 87 -5.43 -11.93 4.36
C THR A 87 -6.40 -12.35 3.25
N ALA A 88 -7.67 -11.96 3.38
CA ALA A 88 -8.67 -12.20 2.33
C ALA A 88 -8.14 -11.69 0.98
N LEU A 89 -8.27 -12.48 -0.10
CA LEU A 89 -7.61 -12.22 -1.38
C LEU A 89 -7.85 -10.80 -1.91
N ARG A 90 -9.07 -10.28 -1.75
CA ARG A 90 -9.48 -8.90 -2.09
C ARG A 90 -8.58 -7.83 -1.47
N HIS A 91 -8.05 -8.07 -0.28
CA HIS A 91 -7.19 -7.16 0.47
C HIS A 91 -5.71 -7.57 0.43
N ASN A 92 -5.34 -8.58 -0.36
CA ASN A 92 -3.96 -9.02 -0.45
C ASN A 92 -3.12 -7.97 -1.20
N PRO A 93 -2.02 -7.46 -0.59
CA PRO A 93 -1.23 -6.39 -1.18
C PRO A 93 -0.51 -6.78 -2.48
N PHE A 94 -0.41 -8.08 -2.79
CA PHE A 94 0.24 -8.60 -3.99
C PHE A 94 -0.74 -9.05 -5.08
N LEU A 95 -2.05 -8.89 -4.88
CA LEU A 95 -3.05 -9.28 -5.89
C LEU A 95 -2.84 -8.56 -7.22
N SER A 96 -2.60 -7.24 -7.20
CA SER A 96 -2.32 -6.46 -8.40
C SER A 96 -1.09 -6.99 -9.14
N HIS A 97 -0.01 -7.26 -8.42
CA HIS A 97 1.22 -7.84 -8.98
C HIS A 97 0.97 -9.18 -9.68
N TRP A 98 0.24 -10.11 -9.06
CA TRP A 98 -0.05 -11.41 -9.66
C TRP A 98 -0.91 -11.30 -10.91
N VAL A 99 -1.96 -10.47 -10.87
CA VAL A 99 -2.85 -10.23 -12.03
C VAL A 99 -2.07 -9.59 -13.19
N GLU A 100 -1.25 -8.57 -12.91
CA GLU A 100 -0.41 -7.91 -13.92
C GLU A 100 0.63 -8.85 -14.50
N THR A 101 1.25 -9.66 -13.66
CA THR A 101 2.24 -10.65 -14.08
C THR A 101 1.61 -11.68 -15.02
N ILE A 102 0.43 -12.21 -14.69
CA ILE A 102 -0.29 -13.13 -15.59
C ILE A 102 -0.57 -12.45 -16.93
N GLN A 103 -1.20 -11.26 -16.93
CA GLN A 103 -1.55 -10.57 -18.17
C GLN A 103 -0.32 -10.19 -19.02
N ARG A 104 0.76 -9.73 -18.39
CA ARG A 104 2.00 -9.35 -19.07
C ARG A 104 2.66 -10.56 -19.70
N LEU A 105 2.86 -11.63 -18.93
CA LEU A 105 3.59 -12.80 -19.40
C LEU A 105 2.81 -13.58 -20.43
N GLU A 106 1.48 -13.68 -20.32
CA GLU A 106 0.63 -14.32 -21.34
C GLU A 106 0.72 -13.63 -22.70
N ARG A 107 0.78 -12.30 -22.74
CA ARG A 107 0.98 -11.54 -23.99
C ARG A 107 2.36 -11.79 -24.60
N SER A 108 3.37 -12.05 -23.76
CA SER A 108 4.74 -12.32 -24.19
C SER A 108 4.97 -13.77 -24.60
N THR A 109 4.21 -14.73 -24.05
CA THR A 109 4.26 -16.13 -24.47
C THR A 109 3.37 -16.36 -25.68
N THR A 110 3.97 -16.54 -26.85
CA THR A 110 3.26 -17.20 -27.95
C THR A 110 2.91 -18.62 -27.48
N PRO A 111 1.62 -19.03 -27.49
CA PRO A 111 1.27 -20.37 -27.07
C PRO A 111 2.06 -21.36 -27.94
N PRO A 112 2.91 -22.22 -27.34
CA PRO A 112 3.62 -23.20 -28.12
C PRO A 112 2.56 -24.11 -28.77
N LYS A 113 2.72 -24.39 -30.08
CA LYS A 113 1.76 -25.20 -30.86
C LYS A 113 1.53 -26.59 -30.25
N SER A 114 2.46 -27.04 -29.42
CA SER A 114 2.38 -28.24 -28.59
C SER A 114 3.19 -28.02 -27.30
N PRO A 115 2.72 -28.52 -26.14
CA PRO A 115 3.50 -28.45 -24.92
C PRO A 115 4.86 -29.13 -25.13
N PRO A 116 5.95 -28.59 -24.59
CA PRO A 116 7.26 -29.22 -24.70
C PRO A 116 7.20 -30.59 -24.05
N THR A 117 7.59 -31.63 -24.80
CA THR A 117 7.71 -32.98 -24.26
C THR A 117 8.71 -32.96 -23.12
N TYR A 118 8.28 -33.36 -21.92
CA TYR A 118 9.21 -33.52 -20.80
C TYR A 118 10.24 -34.59 -21.16
N VAL A 119 11.51 -34.20 -21.22
CA VAL A 119 12.63 -35.13 -21.35
C VAL A 119 13.31 -35.21 -19.98
N PRO A 120 13.16 -36.33 -19.24
CA PRO A 120 13.85 -36.52 -17.97
C PRO A 120 15.36 -36.36 -18.20
N SER A 121 15.96 -35.32 -17.62
CA SER A 121 17.34 -34.95 -17.92
C SER A 121 18.34 -35.83 -17.17
N GLN A 122 19.18 -36.54 -17.91
CA GLN A 122 20.61 -36.62 -17.57
C GLN A 122 21.45 -35.60 -18.37
N THR A 123 20.83 -34.82 -19.27
CA THR A 123 21.53 -33.83 -20.10
C THR A 123 20.78 -32.50 -20.06
N THR A 124 21.33 -31.54 -19.32
CA THR A 124 21.12 -30.07 -19.38
C THR A 124 20.09 -29.58 -20.41
N SER A 125 18.80 -29.83 -20.17
CA SER A 125 17.74 -29.21 -20.97
C SER A 125 17.80 -27.71 -20.71
N VAL A 126 18.14 -26.95 -21.74
CA VAL A 126 18.17 -25.49 -21.70
C VAL A 126 16.73 -25.01 -21.57
N LEU A 127 16.36 -24.56 -20.38
CA LEU A 127 15.08 -23.88 -20.15
C LEU A 127 15.03 -22.63 -21.03
N ASN A 128 14.00 -22.51 -21.87
CA ASN A 128 13.75 -21.29 -22.62
C ASN A 128 12.92 -20.31 -21.79
N LEU A 129 13.05 -19.01 -22.07
CA LEU A 129 12.33 -17.95 -21.35
C LEU A 129 10.80 -18.13 -21.41
N SER A 130 10.27 -18.51 -22.57
CA SER A 130 8.84 -18.76 -22.75
C SER A 130 8.32 -19.87 -21.84
N VAL A 131 9.14 -20.88 -21.57
CA VAL A 131 8.80 -21.99 -20.68
C VAL A 131 8.80 -21.51 -19.22
N ILE A 132 9.80 -20.74 -18.80
CA ILE A 132 9.85 -20.16 -17.45
C ILE A 132 8.59 -19.32 -17.20
N TYR A 133 8.21 -18.47 -18.15
CA TYR A 133 7.02 -17.63 -18.05
C TYR A 133 5.74 -18.46 -18.00
N ALA A 134 5.59 -19.47 -18.86
CA ALA A 134 4.39 -20.29 -18.87
C ALA A 134 4.22 -21.11 -17.58
N VAL A 135 5.32 -21.66 -17.05
CA VAL A 135 5.31 -22.36 -15.75
C VAL A 135 4.94 -21.40 -14.62
N ARG A 136 5.55 -20.21 -14.57
CA ARG A 136 5.24 -19.19 -13.57
C ARG A 136 3.77 -18.76 -13.63
N VAL A 137 3.24 -18.49 -14.81
CA VAL A 137 1.82 -18.18 -15.01
C VAL A 137 0.92 -19.33 -14.54
N GLY A 138 1.28 -20.58 -14.83
CA GLY A 138 0.55 -21.76 -14.36
C GLY A 138 0.44 -21.82 -12.83
N VAL A 139 1.55 -21.56 -12.12
CA VAL A 139 1.55 -21.48 -10.65
C VAL A 139 0.64 -20.36 -10.16
N LEU A 140 0.80 -19.15 -10.70
CA LEU A 140 0.01 -17.99 -10.25
C LEU A 140 -1.49 -18.20 -10.47
N LYS A 141 -1.90 -18.76 -11.60
CA LYS A 141 -3.30 -19.11 -11.86
C LYS A 141 -3.83 -20.14 -10.88
N SER A 142 -3.08 -21.23 -10.67
CA SER A 142 -3.44 -22.28 -9.72
C SER A 142 -3.62 -21.72 -8.31
N MET A 143 -2.70 -20.86 -7.89
CA MET A 143 -2.72 -20.17 -6.60
C MET A 143 -3.95 -19.27 -6.42
N LEU A 144 -4.31 -18.49 -7.44
CA LEU A 144 -5.45 -17.57 -7.38
C LEU A 144 -6.80 -18.31 -7.46
N GLU A 145 -6.92 -19.35 -8.28
CA GLU A 145 -8.18 -20.06 -8.52
C GLU A 145 -8.57 -21.01 -7.39
N SER A 146 -7.61 -21.78 -6.88
CA SER A 146 -7.88 -22.77 -5.83
C SER A 146 -7.93 -22.17 -4.43
N TYR A 147 -7.53 -20.90 -4.29
CA TYR A 147 -7.32 -20.23 -3.01
C TYR A 147 -6.41 -21.04 -2.06
N SER A 148 -5.58 -21.93 -2.59
CA SER A 148 -4.73 -22.82 -1.83
C SER A 148 -3.46 -23.15 -2.60
N ALA A 149 -2.31 -23.13 -1.94
CA ALA A 149 -1.08 -23.60 -2.56
C ALA A 149 -0.91 -25.14 -2.48
N ALA A 150 -1.83 -25.87 -1.84
CA ALA A 150 -1.68 -27.30 -1.55
C ALA A 150 -1.41 -28.16 -2.80
N GLY A 151 -1.94 -27.76 -3.96
CA GLY A 151 -1.76 -28.49 -5.22
C GLY A 151 -0.34 -28.48 -5.77
N PHE A 152 0.52 -27.53 -5.37
CA PHE A 152 1.88 -27.41 -5.89
C PHE A 152 2.95 -27.12 -4.82
N ALA A 153 2.58 -26.81 -3.58
CA ALA A 153 3.51 -26.49 -2.49
C ALA A 153 4.50 -27.64 -2.20
N GLN A 154 4.04 -28.88 -2.34
CA GLN A 154 4.83 -30.10 -2.13
C GLN A 154 5.69 -30.49 -3.32
N LEU A 155 5.51 -29.83 -4.47
CA LEU A 155 6.31 -30.07 -5.66
C LEU A 155 7.59 -29.22 -5.62
N SER A 156 8.66 -29.75 -6.20
CA SER A 156 9.86 -28.98 -6.50
C SER A 156 9.66 -28.14 -7.77
N PRO A 157 10.48 -27.12 -8.03
CA PRO A 157 10.47 -26.39 -9.31
C PRO A 157 10.53 -27.30 -10.54
N GLU A 158 11.31 -28.39 -10.48
CA GLU A 158 11.36 -29.41 -11.54
C GLU A 158 10.06 -30.22 -11.64
N GLY A 159 9.46 -30.59 -10.49
CA GLY A 159 8.17 -31.27 -10.45
C GLY A 159 7.05 -30.40 -11.03
N ILE A 160 7.04 -29.11 -10.70
CA ILE A 160 6.13 -28.10 -11.24
C ILE A 160 6.27 -28.00 -12.77
N TYR A 161 7.51 -27.89 -13.27
CA TYR A 161 7.76 -27.89 -14.72
C TYR A 161 7.26 -29.18 -15.38
N LYS A 162 7.48 -30.34 -14.76
CA LYS A 162 7.02 -31.63 -15.27
C LYS A 162 5.49 -31.69 -15.38
N GLU A 163 4.77 -31.29 -14.33
CA GLU A 163 3.30 -31.23 -14.33
C GLU A 163 2.77 -30.27 -15.42
N TYR A 164 3.46 -29.14 -15.63
CA TYR A 164 3.16 -28.23 -16.74
C TYR A 164 3.36 -28.90 -18.12
N CYS A 165 4.50 -29.59 -18.33
CA CYS A 165 4.77 -30.33 -19.57
C CYS A 165 3.76 -31.45 -19.84
N GLU A 166 3.27 -32.11 -18.78
CA GLU A 166 2.22 -33.13 -18.85
C GLU A 166 0.83 -32.54 -19.14
N GLY A 167 0.71 -31.21 -19.22
CA GLY A 167 -0.55 -30.53 -19.55
C GLY A 167 -1.56 -30.54 -18.41
N ARG A 168 -1.12 -30.80 -17.17
CA ARG A 168 -2.02 -30.82 -16.01
C ARG A 168 -2.46 -29.42 -15.58
N TRP A 169 -1.78 -28.39 -16.07
CA TRP A 169 -2.05 -27.00 -15.75
C TRP A 169 -2.63 -26.31 -16.98
N GLY A 170 -3.96 -26.19 -17.02
CA GLY A 170 -4.71 -25.52 -18.09
C GLY A 170 -6.22 -25.49 -17.80
N THR A 171 -7.01 -24.52 -18.26
CA THR A 171 -6.78 -23.50 -19.30
C THR A 171 -7.65 -22.25 -19.15
N SER A 172 -8.50 -22.13 -18.13
CA SER A 172 -9.43 -21.00 -18.02
C SER A 172 -9.18 -20.16 -16.77
N PHE A 173 -8.35 -19.14 -16.92
CA PHE A 173 -8.18 -18.11 -15.89
C PHE A 173 -9.06 -16.91 -16.21
N GLU A 174 -10.07 -16.68 -15.39
CA GLU A 174 -10.94 -15.51 -15.51
C GLU A 174 -10.30 -14.31 -14.80
N ALA A 175 -9.37 -13.64 -15.50
CA ALA A 175 -8.69 -12.45 -14.98
C ALA A 175 -9.69 -11.35 -14.56
N ARG A 176 -10.86 -11.29 -15.19
CA ARG A 176 -11.86 -10.26 -14.95
C ARG A 176 -12.35 -10.23 -13.51
N LYS A 177 -12.56 -11.40 -12.89
CA LYS A 177 -12.97 -11.50 -11.48
C LYS A 177 -12.00 -10.79 -10.54
N TYR A 178 -10.69 -10.94 -10.77
CA TYR A 178 -9.66 -10.31 -9.93
C TYR A 178 -9.47 -8.83 -10.28
N ILE A 179 -9.65 -8.45 -11.55
CA ILE A 179 -9.69 -7.05 -11.96
C ILE A 179 -10.84 -6.30 -11.27
N GLU A 180 -12.02 -6.90 -11.20
CA GLU A 180 -13.18 -6.30 -10.50
C GLU A 180 -12.89 -6.12 -9.01
N MET A 181 -12.23 -7.09 -8.36
CA MET A 181 -11.76 -6.90 -6.98
C MET A 181 -10.82 -5.69 -6.88
N LEU A 182 -9.87 -5.53 -7.80
CA LEU A 182 -8.92 -4.41 -7.80
C LEU A 182 -9.59 -3.06 -8.13
N GLU A 183 -10.61 -3.04 -9.00
CA GLU A 183 -11.41 -1.86 -9.32
C GLU A 183 -12.27 -1.45 -8.11
N GLU A 184 -12.93 -2.39 -7.45
CA GLU A 184 -13.73 -2.16 -6.24
C GLU A 184 -12.86 -1.65 -5.07
N GLU A 185 -11.61 -2.08 -4.98
CA GLU A 185 -10.64 -1.62 -3.99
C GLU A 185 -9.99 -0.27 -4.35
N GLY A 186 -10.33 0.31 -5.51
CA GLY A 186 -9.78 1.57 -6.01
C GLY A 186 -8.32 1.49 -6.44
N ILE A 187 -7.79 0.27 -6.62
CA ILE A 187 -6.43 0.04 -7.11
C ILE A 187 -6.39 0.24 -8.63
N TYR A 188 -7.42 -0.22 -9.34
CA TYR A 188 -7.62 -0.02 -10.77
C TYR A 188 -8.71 1.00 -11.07
N GLU A 189 -8.59 1.70 -12.20
CA GLU A 189 -9.62 2.60 -12.69
C GLU A 189 -10.75 1.78 -13.32
N THR A 190 -11.98 1.99 -12.85
CA THR A 190 -13.17 1.42 -13.50
C THR A 190 -13.26 1.94 -14.92
N LYS A 191 -13.20 1.05 -15.91
CA LYS A 191 -13.34 1.45 -17.31
C LYS A 191 -14.71 2.14 -17.49
N PRO A 192 -14.75 3.34 -18.11
CA PRO A 192 -15.98 4.13 -18.23
C PRO A 192 -17.11 3.43 -19.03
N SER A 193 -16.80 2.34 -19.74
CA SER A 193 -17.78 1.53 -20.48
C SER A 193 -18.74 0.73 -19.57
N ASP A 194 -18.39 0.49 -18.30
CA ASP A 194 -19.22 -0.22 -17.32
C ASP A 194 -19.79 0.71 -16.25
N ALA A 195 -19.72 2.03 -16.46
CA ALA A 195 -20.42 3.01 -15.64
C ALA A 195 -21.93 2.77 -15.78
N ARG A 196 -22.43 1.85 -14.96
CA ARG A 196 -23.84 1.60 -14.69
C ARG A 196 -24.50 2.97 -14.56
N ALA A 197 -25.54 3.20 -15.36
CA ALA A 197 -26.27 4.45 -15.41
C ALA A 197 -26.46 5.03 -13.99
N PRO A 198 -26.25 6.34 -13.80
CA PRO A 198 -26.28 6.96 -12.49
C PRO A 198 -27.57 6.55 -11.77
N ALA A 199 -27.41 5.96 -10.58
CA ALA A 199 -28.52 5.72 -9.68
C ALA A 199 -29.31 7.03 -9.52
N PRO A 200 -30.65 6.99 -9.46
CA PRO A 200 -31.47 8.19 -9.40
C PRO A 200 -31.02 9.03 -8.20
N GLU A 201 -30.60 10.26 -8.49
CA GLU A 201 -30.23 11.25 -7.49
C GLU A 201 -31.35 11.35 -6.44
N PRO A 202 -31.01 11.31 -5.13
CA PRO A 202 -31.98 11.68 -4.12
C PRO A 202 -32.41 13.12 -4.41
N THR A 203 -33.72 13.31 -4.57
CA THR A 203 -34.34 14.60 -4.83
C THR A 203 -33.99 15.54 -3.68
N VAL A 204 -32.96 16.37 -3.87
CA VAL A 204 -32.54 17.37 -2.89
C VAL A 204 -33.62 18.45 -2.84
N GLU A 205 -34.42 18.41 -1.77
CA GLU A 205 -35.29 19.51 -1.38
C GLU A 205 -34.44 20.77 -1.15
N LYS A 206 -34.41 21.65 -2.15
CA LYS A 206 -33.88 23.01 -2.01
C LYS A 206 -34.82 23.81 -1.11
N GLY A 207 -34.49 23.88 0.17
CA GLY A 207 -35.11 24.84 1.08
C GLY A 207 -34.46 24.88 2.45
N LYS A 208 -33.82 26.01 2.79
CA LYS A 208 -33.34 26.45 4.13
C LYS A 208 -31.87 26.16 4.53
N GLY A 209 -30.89 26.33 3.62
CA GLY A 209 -29.46 26.21 3.96
C GLY A 209 -28.71 27.51 4.30
N ALA A 210 -29.21 28.69 3.93
CA ALA A 210 -28.39 29.91 3.90
C ALA A 210 -28.11 30.58 5.27
N LEU A 211 -28.90 30.28 6.32
CA LEU A 211 -28.71 30.90 7.65
C LEU A 211 -27.69 30.16 8.52
N THR A 212 -27.41 28.89 8.24
CA THR A 212 -26.53 28.05 9.08
C THR A 212 -25.05 28.21 8.74
N GLU A 213 -24.70 28.56 7.48
CA GLU A 213 -23.30 28.74 7.06
C GLU A 213 -22.65 30.01 7.63
N GLN A 214 -23.40 31.11 7.76
CA GLN A 214 -22.87 32.35 8.33
C GLN A 214 -22.51 32.19 9.82
N ALA A 215 -23.29 31.41 10.58
CA ALA A 215 -22.98 31.12 11.98
C ALA A 215 -21.66 30.31 12.12
N LYS A 216 -21.43 29.33 11.23
CA LYS A 216 -20.20 28.52 11.21
C LYS A 216 -18.95 29.33 10.83
N LEU A 217 -19.09 30.32 9.95
CA LEU A 217 -17.97 31.20 9.58
C LEU A 217 -17.55 32.09 10.75
N ASN A 218 -18.52 32.66 11.47
CA ASN A 218 -18.24 33.52 12.63
C ASN A 218 -17.59 32.72 13.76
N SER A 219 -18.09 31.53 14.09
CA SER A 219 -17.49 30.68 15.12
C SER A 219 -16.05 30.29 14.78
N ARG A 220 -15.77 30.06 13.48
CA ARG A 220 -14.43 29.71 13.01
C ARG A 220 -13.44 30.87 13.08
N GLN A 221 -13.85 32.08 12.73
CA GLN A 221 -12.99 33.27 12.87
C GLN A 221 -12.68 33.55 14.33
N GLN A 222 -13.67 33.38 15.22
CA GLN A 222 -13.49 33.53 16.66
C GLN A 222 -12.52 32.49 17.21
N TRP A 223 -12.63 31.23 16.79
CA TRP A 223 -11.69 30.18 17.17
C TRP A 223 -10.24 30.48 16.75
N LYS A 224 -10.03 30.97 15.52
CA LYS A 224 -8.68 31.37 15.06
C LYS A 224 -8.07 32.48 15.94
N GLN A 225 -8.87 33.50 16.27
CA GLN A 225 -8.45 34.60 17.14
C GLN A 225 -8.12 34.11 18.55
N ASP A 226 -8.93 33.18 19.07
CA ASP A 226 -8.69 32.55 20.38
C ASP A 226 -7.38 31.77 20.43
N ILE A 227 -7.08 30.96 19.40
CA ILE A 227 -5.79 30.25 19.30
C ILE A 227 -4.61 31.23 19.22
N LEU A 228 -4.72 32.30 18.44
CA LEU A 228 -3.67 33.33 18.36
C LEU A 228 -3.46 34.03 19.71
N GLY A 229 -4.54 34.34 20.44
CA GLY A 229 -4.45 34.88 21.80
C GLY A 229 -3.84 33.89 22.79
N ARG A 230 -4.11 32.59 22.64
CA ARG A 230 -3.49 31.54 23.47
C ARG A 230 -2.03 31.31 23.12
N LEU A 231 -1.59 31.44 21.87
CA LEU A 231 -0.16 31.40 21.53
C LEU A 231 0.65 32.50 22.26
N GLU A 232 0.03 33.64 22.55
CA GLU A 232 0.66 34.71 23.33
C GLU A 232 0.69 34.43 24.84
N ASN A 233 -0.41 33.89 25.39
CA ASN A 233 -0.61 33.78 26.84
C ASN A 233 -0.34 32.38 27.43
N ASP A 234 -0.57 31.30 26.67
CA ASP A 234 -0.46 29.90 27.05
C ASP A 234 -0.04 29.03 25.84
N ARG A 235 1.26 29.04 25.55
CA ARG A 235 1.86 28.42 24.36
C ARG A 235 1.64 26.91 24.31
N ASP A 236 1.81 26.23 25.43
CA ASP A 236 1.76 24.77 25.49
C ASP A 236 0.34 24.26 25.20
N SER A 237 -0.68 24.93 25.77
CA SER A 237 -2.08 24.62 25.46
C SER A 237 -2.41 24.85 23.98
N ALA A 238 -1.96 25.98 23.42
CA ALA A 238 -2.21 26.29 22.02
C ALA A 238 -1.53 25.29 21.07
N VAL A 239 -0.28 24.91 21.34
CA VAL A 239 0.45 23.89 20.57
C VAL A 239 -0.24 22.52 20.68
N SER A 240 -0.69 22.15 21.87
CA SER A 240 -1.47 20.93 22.05
C SER A 240 -2.75 20.95 21.22
N GLU A 241 -3.44 22.08 21.09
CA GLU A 241 -4.64 22.14 20.24
C GLU A 241 -4.30 22.12 18.75
N LEU A 242 -3.24 22.82 18.32
CA LEU A 242 -2.78 22.83 16.93
C LEU A 242 -2.40 21.43 16.42
N THR A 243 -1.80 20.60 17.28
CA THR A 243 -1.41 19.22 16.94
C THR A 243 -2.61 18.26 16.85
N HIS A 244 -3.75 18.60 17.45
CA HIS A 244 -4.94 17.74 17.49
C HIS A 244 -6.09 18.24 16.58
N LEU A 245 -5.81 19.15 15.65
CA LEU A 245 -6.83 19.67 14.74
C LEU A 245 -7.41 18.57 13.83
N PRO A 246 -8.69 18.66 13.45
CA PRO A 246 -9.28 17.69 12.53
C PRO A 246 -8.78 17.90 11.09
N ILE A 247 -8.89 16.85 10.27
CA ILE A 247 -8.41 16.81 8.88
C ILE A 247 -9.41 17.51 7.95
N GLU A 248 -9.55 18.82 8.12
CA GLU A 248 -10.39 19.65 7.27
C GLU A 248 -9.57 20.72 6.58
N LEU A 249 -9.92 21.05 5.34
CA LEU A 249 -9.29 22.14 4.56
C LEU A 249 -9.17 23.42 5.39
N SER A 250 -10.18 23.65 6.21
CA SER A 250 -10.31 24.76 7.13
C SER A 250 -9.12 24.96 8.09
N HIS A 251 -8.68 23.87 8.69
CA HIS A 251 -7.62 23.83 9.70
C HIS A 251 -6.25 23.74 9.04
N LEU A 252 -6.16 23.00 7.92
CA LEU A 252 -4.97 22.91 7.08
C LEU A 252 -4.55 24.27 6.50
N ASP A 253 -5.52 25.08 6.05
CA ASP A 253 -5.27 26.44 5.59
C ASP A 253 -4.72 27.31 6.73
N PHE A 254 -5.26 27.16 7.94
CA PHE A 254 -4.80 27.92 9.10
C PHE A 254 -3.38 27.54 9.50
N LEU A 255 -3.04 26.24 9.56
CA LEU A 255 -1.67 25.77 9.79
C LEU A 255 -0.72 26.30 8.71
N THR A 256 -1.14 26.29 7.45
CA THR A 256 -0.36 26.87 6.35
C THR A 256 -0.11 28.37 6.56
N THR A 257 -1.13 29.14 6.98
CA THR A 257 -0.99 30.57 7.30
C THR A 257 -0.01 30.79 8.45
N LEU A 258 -0.10 30.01 9.53
CA LEU A 258 0.81 30.12 10.68
C LEU A 258 2.28 29.93 10.26
N LEU A 259 2.56 28.99 9.36
CA LEU A 259 3.90 28.75 8.83
C LEU A 259 4.34 29.85 7.86
N GLN A 260 3.46 30.24 6.93
CA GLN A 260 3.76 31.22 5.89
C GLN A 260 4.06 32.60 6.48
N ASP A 261 3.29 33.00 7.50
CA ASP A 261 3.44 34.29 8.17
C ASP A 261 4.46 34.23 9.33
N GLN A 262 5.12 33.08 9.50
CA GLN A 262 6.11 32.80 10.56
C GLN A 262 5.59 33.11 11.98
N ILE A 263 4.30 32.93 12.21
CA ILE A 263 3.64 33.29 13.48
C ILE A 263 4.18 32.41 14.62
N LEU A 264 4.39 31.11 14.38
CA LEU A 264 4.94 30.20 15.39
C LEU A 264 6.34 30.67 15.85
N GLN A 265 7.19 31.04 14.90
CA GLN A 265 8.54 31.53 15.19
C GLN A 265 8.52 32.86 15.95
N GLN A 266 7.56 33.76 15.67
CA GLN A 266 7.39 35.01 16.42
C GLN A 266 7.12 34.74 17.92
N PHE A 267 6.41 33.65 18.23
CA PHE A 267 6.17 33.21 19.61
C PHE A 267 7.25 32.26 20.16
N SER A 268 8.41 32.15 19.47
CA SER A 268 9.52 31.25 19.83
C SER A 268 9.14 29.76 19.85
N ILE A 269 8.23 29.34 18.97
CA ILE A 269 7.83 27.95 18.78
C ILE A 269 8.47 27.44 17.48
N GLU A 270 9.13 26.29 17.56
CA GLU A 270 9.69 25.62 16.40
C GLU A 270 8.56 24.97 15.59
N PRO A 271 8.42 25.26 14.28
CA PRO A 271 7.31 24.74 13.48
C PRO A 271 7.42 23.23 13.21
N ASP A 272 8.63 22.70 13.05
CA ASP A 272 8.87 21.32 12.59
C ASP A 272 8.23 20.27 13.53
N PRO A 273 8.43 20.33 14.86
CA PRO A 273 7.78 19.38 15.78
C PRO A 273 6.25 19.50 15.75
N VAL A 274 5.71 20.71 15.66
CA VAL A 274 4.25 20.95 15.66
C VAL A 274 3.59 20.30 14.45
N ILE A 275 4.18 20.48 13.26
CA ILE A 275 3.64 19.89 12.03
C ILE A 275 3.82 18.37 12.02
N ARG A 276 4.95 17.87 12.54
CA ARG A 276 5.17 16.43 12.66
C ARG A 276 4.13 15.77 13.55
N ASP A 277 3.91 16.33 14.74
CA ASP A 277 2.94 15.81 15.70
C ASP A 277 1.50 15.90 15.15
N TYR A 278 1.18 16.99 14.43
CA TYR A 278 -0.09 17.10 13.71
C TYR A 278 -0.27 16.00 12.65
N LEU A 279 0.75 15.75 11.81
CA LEU A 279 0.68 14.71 10.78
C LEU A 279 0.53 13.32 11.40
N GLN A 280 1.24 13.02 12.48
CA GLN A 280 1.10 11.75 13.20
C GLN A 280 -0.31 11.58 13.78
N HIS A 281 -0.86 12.60 14.43
CA HIS A 281 -2.23 12.58 14.92
C HIS A 281 -3.24 12.40 13.77
N ALA A 282 -3.09 13.14 12.68
CA ALA A 282 -3.95 13.04 11.51
C ALA A 282 -3.88 11.67 10.82
N LEU A 283 -2.72 11.02 10.79
CA LEU A 283 -2.57 9.66 10.26
C LEU A 283 -3.32 8.63 11.11
N ARG A 284 -3.34 8.81 12.44
CA ARG A 284 -4.15 7.98 13.37
C ARG A 284 -5.65 8.21 13.16
N LEU A 285 -6.08 9.47 13.03
CA LEU A 285 -7.48 9.78 12.71
C LEU A 285 -7.91 9.18 11.37
N ALA A 286 -7.07 9.27 10.33
CA ALA A 286 -7.36 8.68 9.04
C ALA A 286 -7.44 7.14 9.11
N GLU A 287 -6.64 6.50 9.98
CA GLU A 287 -6.74 5.07 10.25
C GLU A 287 -8.09 4.72 10.90
N GLU A 288 -8.48 5.45 11.95
CA GLU A 288 -9.75 5.25 12.65
C GLU A 288 -10.97 5.42 11.73
N MET A 289 -10.92 6.39 10.81
CA MET A 289 -11.96 6.57 9.79
C MET A 289 -12.12 5.34 8.88
N GLY A 290 -11.09 4.52 8.70
CA GLY A 290 -11.17 3.30 7.90
C GLY A 290 -11.87 2.15 8.61
N GLN A 291 -12.00 2.19 9.95
CA GLN A 291 -12.61 1.14 10.75
C GLN A 291 -14.13 1.33 10.85
N PRO A 292 -14.92 0.24 10.85
CA PRO A 292 -16.36 0.36 11.08
C PRO A 292 -16.65 0.83 12.51
N PRO A 293 -17.65 1.70 12.73
CA PRO A 293 -18.06 2.12 14.06
C PRO A 293 -18.59 0.90 14.83
N GLY A 294 -17.75 0.31 15.68
CA GLY A 294 -18.09 -0.91 16.44
C GLY A 294 -16.96 -1.92 16.61
N SER A 295 -15.82 -1.81 15.90
CA SER A 295 -14.69 -2.74 16.05
C SER A 295 -13.82 -2.50 17.30
N VAL A 296 -14.31 -1.74 18.29
CA VAL A 296 -13.66 -1.59 19.61
C VAL A 296 -14.32 -2.56 20.59
N GLU A 297 -14.25 -3.86 20.31
CA GLU A 297 -14.42 -4.87 21.35
C GLU A 297 -13.12 -4.92 22.17
N ASN A 298 -13.22 -4.67 23.47
CA ASN A 298 -12.19 -4.77 24.52
C ASN A 298 -11.35 -3.51 24.82
N VAL A 299 -11.99 -2.49 25.39
CA VAL A 299 -11.37 -1.77 26.51
C VAL A 299 -12.34 -1.77 27.69
N SER A 300 -12.14 -2.75 28.57
CA SER A 300 -12.76 -2.79 29.89
C SER A 300 -12.21 -1.63 30.73
N SER A 301 -12.96 -0.55 30.85
CA SER A 301 -12.79 0.45 31.90
C SER A 301 -14.12 0.64 32.61
N GLU A 302 -14.30 -0.11 33.70
CA GLU A 302 -15.23 0.26 34.76
C GLU A 302 -14.77 1.61 35.33
N GLY A 303 -15.59 2.66 35.16
CA GLY A 303 -15.20 3.98 35.65
C GLY A 303 -16.13 5.12 35.30
N THR A 304 -17.35 5.08 35.85
CA THR A 304 -18.10 6.23 36.41
C THR A 304 -18.35 7.48 35.53
N ASN A 305 -19.63 7.65 35.14
CA ASN A 305 -20.33 8.91 34.85
C ASN A 305 -19.65 9.91 33.89
N GLY A 306 -19.98 9.83 32.60
CA GLY A 306 -19.66 10.85 31.61
C GLY A 306 -20.77 10.97 30.57
N VAL A 307 -21.34 12.16 30.51
CA VAL A 307 -22.31 12.70 29.54
C VAL A 307 -22.23 12.04 28.15
N LEU A 308 -23.37 11.49 27.69
CA LEU A 308 -23.60 11.15 26.28
C LEU A 308 -23.43 12.44 25.46
N MET A 309 -22.24 12.67 24.89
CA MET A 309 -22.14 13.59 23.75
C MET A 309 -22.86 12.91 22.60
N GLU A 310 -24.03 13.47 22.29
CA GLU A 310 -24.78 13.26 21.06
C GLU A 310 -23.78 13.17 19.90
N ALA A 311 -23.67 11.98 19.31
CA ALA A 311 -22.96 11.76 18.07
C ALA A 311 -23.59 12.71 17.05
N THR A 312 -22.92 13.83 16.80
CA THR A 312 -23.29 14.74 15.73
C THR A 312 -23.18 13.96 14.42
N ASP A 313 -24.36 13.61 13.93
CA ASP A 313 -24.73 13.19 12.59
C ASP A 313 -23.74 13.73 11.54
N GLY A 314 -22.87 12.86 10.99
CA GLY A 314 -22.05 13.19 9.83
C GLY A 314 -20.55 12.90 9.89
N THR A 315 -20.02 12.18 10.88
CA THR A 315 -18.69 11.57 10.70
C THR A 315 -18.83 10.48 9.64
N ASP A 316 -18.47 10.82 8.40
CA ASP A 316 -18.32 9.86 7.32
C ASP A 316 -17.32 8.79 7.80
N TYR A 317 -17.79 7.59 8.14
CA TYR A 317 -16.94 6.45 8.45
C TYR A 317 -16.74 5.59 7.20
N GLY A 318 -15.68 4.80 7.20
CA GLY A 318 -15.35 3.87 6.14
C GLY A 318 -14.28 4.40 5.18
N ARG A 319 -13.91 3.52 4.25
CA ARG A 319 -12.76 3.72 3.37
C ARG A 319 -12.83 4.99 2.53
N THR A 320 -14.02 5.41 2.11
CA THR A 320 -14.21 6.67 1.35
C THR A 320 -13.78 7.89 2.16
N ALA A 321 -14.11 7.93 3.45
CA ALA A 321 -13.73 9.02 4.34
C ALA A 321 -12.23 9.02 4.60
N GLN A 322 -11.66 7.82 4.86
CA GLN A 322 -10.22 7.64 4.97
C GLN A 322 -9.48 8.10 3.70
N VAL A 323 -9.96 7.74 2.51
CA VAL A 323 -9.36 8.21 1.24
C VAL A 323 -9.43 9.72 1.13
N ARG A 324 -10.56 10.35 1.46
CA ARG A 324 -10.69 11.82 1.44
C ARG A 324 -9.73 12.48 2.42
N ALA A 325 -9.61 11.96 3.63
CA ALA A 325 -8.68 12.45 4.64
C ALA A 325 -7.22 12.36 4.17
N VAL A 326 -6.80 11.19 3.66
CA VAL A 326 -5.45 11.00 3.11
C VAL A 326 -5.18 11.95 1.95
N LYS A 327 -6.14 12.15 1.03
CA LYS A 327 -5.99 13.12 -0.07
C LYS A 327 -5.76 14.55 0.42
N LEU A 328 -6.49 14.98 1.46
CA LEU A 328 -6.29 16.30 2.07
C LEU A 328 -4.91 16.42 2.71
N LEU A 329 -4.43 15.37 3.40
CA LEU A 329 -3.08 15.34 3.96
C LEU A 329 -2.01 15.43 2.87
N LEU A 330 -2.15 14.67 1.78
CA LEU A 330 -1.21 14.75 0.65
C LEU A 330 -1.19 16.15 0.01
N LEU A 331 -2.35 16.79 -0.13
CA LEU A 331 -2.44 18.16 -0.64
C LEU A 331 -1.74 19.15 0.28
N PHE A 332 -1.96 19.02 1.60
CA PHE A 332 -1.30 19.84 2.60
C PHE A 332 0.22 19.67 2.56
N ILE A 333 0.72 18.43 2.66
CA ILE A 333 2.17 18.14 2.62
C ILE A 333 2.80 18.64 1.32
N ARG A 334 2.15 18.37 0.16
CA ARG A 334 2.63 18.86 -1.14
C ARG A 334 2.70 20.39 -1.18
N ASN A 335 1.73 21.08 -0.57
CA ASN A 335 1.73 22.54 -0.47
C ASN A 335 2.86 23.05 0.45
N LEU A 336 3.12 22.39 1.59
CA LEU A 336 4.24 22.74 2.47
C LEU A 336 5.58 22.65 1.74
N ILE A 337 5.81 21.56 1.01
CA ILE A 337 7.05 21.31 0.26
C ILE A 337 7.19 22.30 -0.90
N ARG A 338 6.16 22.48 -1.73
CA ARG A 338 6.21 23.38 -2.89
C ARG A 338 6.45 24.84 -2.52
N LYS A 339 5.89 25.28 -1.40
CA LYS A 339 6.09 26.64 -0.89
C LYS A 339 7.36 26.79 -0.05
N ALA A 340 8.18 25.74 0.07
CA ALA A 340 9.35 25.69 0.94
C ALA A 340 9.06 26.13 2.39
N LEU A 341 7.84 25.85 2.88
CA LEU A 341 7.44 26.16 4.25
C LEU A 341 8.01 25.14 5.24
N LEU A 342 8.22 23.90 4.77
CA LEU A 342 8.82 22.83 5.56
C LEU A 342 9.68 21.95 4.64
N PRO A 343 10.94 21.70 4.97
CA PRO A 343 11.79 20.83 4.18
C PRO A 343 11.28 19.38 4.25
N PRO A 344 11.31 18.61 3.14
CA PRO A 344 10.87 17.21 3.14
C PRO A 344 11.56 16.34 4.19
N GLU A 345 12.82 16.66 4.52
CA GLU A 345 13.62 15.95 5.51
C GLU A 345 13.04 16.05 6.93
N ALA A 346 12.37 17.15 7.26
CA ALA A 346 11.80 17.38 8.59
C ALA A 346 10.57 16.50 8.89
N ILE A 347 9.91 15.99 7.84
CA ILE A 347 8.72 15.12 7.89
C ILE A 347 8.93 13.83 7.08
N TYR A 348 10.18 13.41 6.93
CA TYR A 348 10.55 12.26 6.10
C TYR A 348 9.82 10.98 6.55
N PHE A 349 9.74 10.74 7.86
CA PHE A 349 9.11 9.54 8.40
C PHE A 349 7.60 9.52 8.16
N GLU A 350 6.92 10.66 8.30
CA GLU A 350 5.49 10.81 8.05
C GLU A 350 5.18 10.62 6.55
N ILE A 351 6.05 11.14 5.67
CA ILE A 351 5.98 10.90 4.22
C ILE A 351 6.15 9.41 3.90
N GLN A 352 7.09 8.72 4.55
CA GLN A 352 7.26 7.28 4.33
C GLN A 352 6.06 6.48 4.86
N GLU A 353 5.57 6.82 6.05
CA GLU A 353 4.41 6.17 6.63
C GLU A 353 3.18 6.29 5.72
N ILE A 354 2.85 7.50 5.24
CA ILE A 354 1.71 7.69 4.34
C ILE A 354 1.91 6.95 3.02
N CYS A 355 3.13 6.97 2.45
CA CYS A 355 3.46 6.30 1.19
C CYS A 355 3.35 4.78 1.26
N VAL A 356 3.70 4.19 2.39
CA VAL A 356 3.65 2.74 2.60
C VAL A 356 2.24 2.30 2.99
N ARG A 357 1.69 2.92 4.02
CA ARG A 357 0.44 2.50 4.64
C ARG A 357 -0.75 2.65 3.71
N TYR A 358 -0.74 3.72 2.91
CA TYR A 358 -1.82 4.06 2.00
C TYR A 358 -1.40 3.88 0.53
N VAL A 359 -0.41 3.03 0.24
CA VAL A 359 0.10 2.78 -1.12
C VAL A 359 -0.99 2.34 -2.11
N TRP A 360 -2.08 1.76 -1.61
CA TRP A 360 -3.23 1.34 -2.41
C TRP A 360 -4.03 2.52 -2.98
N ILE A 361 -3.92 3.71 -2.38
CA ILE A 361 -4.51 4.96 -2.89
C ILE A 361 -3.65 5.50 -4.04
N LYS A 362 -4.26 5.75 -5.20
CA LYS A 362 -3.57 6.22 -6.41
C LYS A 362 -2.75 7.49 -6.16
N GLU A 363 -3.35 8.48 -5.51
CA GLU A 363 -2.73 9.78 -5.23
C GLU A 363 -1.51 9.66 -4.32
N VAL A 364 -1.45 8.64 -3.46
CA VAL A 364 -0.28 8.34 -2.63
C VAL A 364 0.89 7.87 -3.50
N ARG A 365 0.63 7.03 -4.51
CA ARG A 365 1.67 6.58 -5.46
C ARG A 365 2.19 7.74 -6.32
N GLU A 366 1.28 8.59 -6.81
CA GLU A 366 1.66 9.80 -7.54
C GLU A 366 2.45 10.78 -6.66
N PHE A 367 2.06 10.92 -5.40
CA PHE A 367 2.78 11.74 -4.44
C PHE A 367 4.18 11.18 -4.16
N ARG A 368 4.32 9.86 -4.04
CA ARG A 368 5.63 9.22 -3.89
C ARG A 368 6.57 9.52 -5.06
N VAL A 369 6.07 9.40 -6.29
CA VAL A 369 6.83 9.78 -7.50
C VAL A 369 7.24 11.25 -7.43
N PHE A 370 6.32 12.15 -7.04
CA PHE A 370 6.63 13.57 -6.85
C PHE A 370 7.78 13.82 -5.84
N ILE A 371 7.84 13.05 -4.75
CA ILE A 371 8.94 13.15 -3.77
C ILE A 371 10.25 12.60 -4.34
N GLU A 372 10.21 11.44 -5.02
CA GLU A 372 11.39 10.80 -5.61
C GLU A 372 12.00 11.61 -6.76
N GLU A 373 11.17 12.32 -7.54
CA GLU A 373 11.61 13.23 -8.61
C GLU A 373 12.18 14.57 -8.09
N GLY A 374 12.34 14.72 -6.77
CA GLY A 374 12.90 15.92 -6.17
C GLY A 374 11.93 17.10 -6.14
N GLY A 375 10.63 16.84 -6.15
CA GLY A 375 9.59 17.82 -5.89
C GLY A 375 9.69 19.08 -6.73
N ALA A 376 10.11 18.98 -8.00
CA ALA A 376 10.27 20.08 -8.97
C ALA A 376 10.29 21.47 -8.33
N VAL A 377 11.38 21.79 -7.62
CA VAL A 377 11.70 23.17 -7.32
C VAL A 377 12.03 23.80 -8.68
N GLU A 378 11.03 24.34 -9.37
CA GLU A 378 11.25 25.38 -10.37
C GLU A 378 11.86 26.56 -9.60
N GLN A 379 13.17 26.48 -9.36
CA GLN A 379 13.96 27.64 -9.02
C GLN A 379 13.89 28.54 -10.24
N THR A 380 12.93 29.45 -10.25
CA THR A 380 13.02 30.66 -11.05
C THR A 380 14.25 31.41 -10.53
N SER A 381 15.40 31.10 -11.11
CA SER A 381 16.60 31.90 -11.01
C SER A 381 16.26 33.30 -11.54
N THR A 382 16.13 34.26 -10.65
CA THR A 382 16.12 35.71 -10.95
C THR A 382 17.21 36.39 -10.18
#